data_AF-A0A429ZPL3-F1
#
_entry.id   AF-A0A429ZPL3-F1
#
_cell.length_a   1.000
_cell.length_b   1.000
_cell.length_c   1.000
_cell.angle_alpha   90.00
_cell.angle_beta   90.00
_cell.angle_gamma   90.00
#
_symmetry.space_group_name_H-M   'P 1'
#
loop_
_entity.id
_entity.type
_entity.pdbx_description
1 polymer ?
#
loop_
_entity_poly.entity_id
_entity_poly.type
_entity_poly.pdbx_seq_one_letter_code
_entity_poly.pdbx_strand_id
1 'polypeptide(L)'
;MKKLICASDVESLHEENKRVISITENTIITPSAKDLAEEYDMTFKVERPRFDVSEMMTQDWSKESLVSLLRSLITDDALSPFILERDSSGVEIIKHHTIKLKDFPEKEHGVFVQELMHSSGGECCLECLSINPMHFIEQQVDDSFFYIIEGELKATLKDSTTYLEDGDIIHVPQNEVIDWDVTKQTTVLKIKMKGVLVDE
;
A
#
# COMPACT_ATOMS: atom_id res chain seq x y z
N MET A 1 -7.75 9.65 -32.35
CA MET A 1 -8.18 8.49 -33.16
C MET A 1 -8.02 7.24 -32.31
N LYS A 2 -8.98 6.30 -32.35
CA LYS A 2 -8.89 5.05 -31.56
C LYS A 2 -7.81 4.16 -32.18
N LYS A 3 -6.91 3.60 -31.35
CA LYS A 3 -5.88 2.66 -31.80
C LYS A 3 -6.56 1.31 -32.05
N LEU A 4 -6.30 0.67 -33.18
CA LEU A 4 -6.86 -0.63 -33.55
C LEU A 4 -5.72 -1.66 -33.53
N ILE A 5 -5.94 -2.80 -32.88
CA ILE A 5 -5.04 -3.96 -32.91
C ILE A 5 -5.71 -5.06 -33.71
N CYS A 6 -5.02 -5.54 -34.74
CA CYS A 6 -5.44 -6.61 -35.62
C CYS A 6 -4.50 -7.82 -35.54
N ALA A 7 -4.88 -8.93 -36.17
CA ALA A 7 -4.14 -10.19 -36.10
C ALA A 7 -2.67 -10.04 -36.58
N SER A 8 -2.43 -9.23 -37.62
CA SER A 8 -1.06 -8.98 -38.12
C SER A 8 -0.17 -8.24 -37.11
N ASP A 9 -0.76 -7.43 -36.24
CA ASP A 9 0.00 -6.77 -35.17
C ASP A 9 0.44 -7.78 -34.11
N VAL A 10 -0.39 -8.78 -33.82
CA VAL A 10 -0.09 -9.86 -32.87
C VAL A 10 0.99 -10.79 -33.43
N GLU A 11 0.92 -11.14 -34.72
CA GLU A 11 1.96 -11.93 -35.41
C GLU A 11 3.32 -11.24 -35.35
N SER A 12 3.36 -9.95 -35.69
CA SER A 12 4.60 -9.17 -35.67
C SER A 12 5.23 -9.11 -34.27
N LEU A 13 4.40 -8.95 -33.23
CA LEU A 13 4.86 -8.92 -31.83
C LEU A 13 5.32 -10.30 -31.33
N HIS A 14 4.71 -11.37 -31.83
CA HIS A 14 5.14 -12.74 -31.54
C HIS A 14 6.51 -13.03 -32.15
N GLU A 15 6.73 -12.63 -33.41
CA GLU A 15 8.03 -12.74 -34.09
C GLU A 15 9.14 -11.96 -33.37
N GLU A 16 8.79 -10.85 -32.71
CA GLU A 16 9.68 -10.06 -31.85
C GLU A 16 9.91 -10.66 -30.44
N ASN A 17 9.42 -11.88 -30.16
CA ASN A 17 9.47 -12.55 -28.85
C ASN A 17 8.80 -11.77 -27.69
N LYS A 18 7.88 -10.86 -27.98
CA LYS A 18 7.14 -10.12 -26.94
C LYS A 18 5.87 -10.89 -26.57
N ARG A 19 5.72 -11.26 -25.30
CA ARG A 19 4.54 -11.98 -24.78
C ARG A 19 3.46 -11.07 -24.20
N VAL A 20 3.73 -9.77 -24.10
CA VAL A 20 2.83 -8.78 -23.52
C VAL A 20 2.56 -7.67 -24.53
N ILE A 21 1.30 -7.43 -24.83
CA ILE A 21 0.85 -6.39 -25.76
C ILE A 21 0.29 -5.22 -24.96
N SER A 22 1.00 -4.09 -24.99
CA SER A 22 0.59 -2.86 -24.32
C SER A 22 -0.55 -2.15 -25.05
N ILE A 23 -1.69 -1.99 -24.38
CA ILE A 23 -2.90 -1.35 -24.90
C ILE A 23 -3.31 -0.16 -24.05
N THR A 24 -4.10 0.78 -24.58
CA THR A 24 -4.77 1.83 -23.78
C THR A 24 -6.25 1.54 -23.66
N GLU A 25 -6.95 2.15 -22.70
CA GLU A 25 -8.41 1.93 -22.47
C GLU A 25 -9.28 2.20 -23.72
N ASN A 26 -8.78 3.00 -24.66
CA ASN A 26 -9.46 3.35 -25.90
C ASN A 26 -9.02 2.50 -27.13
N THR A 27 -8.26 1.43 -26.90
CA THR A 27 -7.76 0.54 -27.96
C THR A 27 -8.82 -0.50 -28.32
N ILE A 28 -9.17 -0.58 -29.60
CA ILE A 28 -10.07 -1.59 -30.14
C ILE A 28 -9.24 -2.80 -30.52
N ILE A 29 -9.59 -3.98 -30.01
CA ILE A 29 -8.96 -5.25 -30.37
C ILE A 29 -9.94 -5.99 -31.27
N THR A 30 -9.50 -6.43 -32.46
CA THR A 30 -10.36 -7.24 -33.32
C THR A 30 -10.51 -8.66 -32.73
N PRO A 31 -11.65 -9.35 -32.97
CA PRO A 31 -11.83 -10.73 -32.51
C PRO A 31 -10.68 -11.66 -32.92
N SER A 32 -10.25 -11.57 -34.19
CA SER A 32 -9.14 -12.36 -34.72
C SER A 32 -7.80 -12.08 -34.02
N ALA A 33 -7.55 -10.85 -33.57
CA ALA A 33 -6.34 -10.53 -32.79
C ALA A 33 -6.38 -11.15 -31.39
N LYS A 34 -7.58 -11.23 -30.80
CA LYS A 34 -7.76 -11.83 -29.48
C LYS A 34 -7.56 -13.35 -29.54
N ASP A 35 -8.15 -14.00 -30.54
CA ASP A 35 -8.03 -15.45 -30.75
C ASP A 35 -6.55 -15.84 -30.98
N LEU A 36 -5.83 -15.05 -31.78
CA LEU A 36 -4.42 -15.30 -32.08
C LEU A 36 -3.50 -15.04 -30.88
N ALA A 37 -3.81 -14.05 -30.04
CA ALA A 37 -3.07 -13.81 -28.82
C ALA A 37 -3.23 -14.98 -27.82
N GLU A 38 -4.40 -15.60 -27.77
CA GLU A 38 -4.65 -16.81 -26.95
C GLU A 38 -3.87 -18.02 -27.50
N GLU A 39 -3.83 -18.21 -28.82
CA GLU A 39 -3.02 -19.25 -29.47
C GLU A 39 -1.51 -19.10 -29.19
N TYR A 40 -1.02 -17.85 -29.15
CA TYR A 40 0.39 -17.53 -28.88
C TYR A 40 0.73 -17.30 -27.40
N ASP A 41 -0.19 -17.57 -26.47
CA ASP A 41 0.00 -17.34 -25.03
C ASP A 41 0.50 -15.91 -24.72
N MET A 42 -0.09 -14.93 -25.41
CA MET A 42 0.19 -13.50 -25.29
C MET A 42 -0.91 -12.79 -24.50
N THR A 43 -0.53 -11.85 -23.65
CA THR A 43 -1.47 -11.14 -22.77
C THR A 43 -1.56 -9.65 -23.11
N PHE A 44 -2.78 -9.11 -23.14
CA PHE A 44 -3.01 -7.68 -23.31
C PHE A 44 -2.93 -6.97 -21.95
N LYS A 45 -2.03 -6.01 -21.81
CA LYS A 45 -1.86 -5.21 -20.59
C LYS A 45 -2.20 -3.75 -20.87
N VAL A 46 -3.12 -3.18 -20.09
CA VAL A 46 -3.46 -1.76 -20.21
C VAL A 46 -2.29 -0.93 -19.66
N GLU A 47 -1.58 -0.23 -20.54
CA GLU A 47 -0.61 0.79 -20.16
C GLU A 47 -1.36 2.03 -19.68
N ARG A 48 -1.12 2.38 -18.41
CA ARG A 48 -1.43 3.70 -17.90
C ARG A 48 -0.26 4.63 -18.24
N PRO A 49 -0.52 5.84 -18.76
CA PRO A 49 0.55 6.78 -19.06
C PRO A 49 1.31 7.10 -17.77
N ARG A 50 2.64 6.91 -17.76
CA ARG A 50 3.50 7.40 -16.69
C ARG A 50 3.62 8.91 -16.82
N PHE A 51 3.34 9.63 -15.73
CA PHE A 51 3.55 11.07 -15.66
C PHE A 51 5.04 11.40 -15.56
N ASP A 52 5.61 11.98 -16.62
CA ASP A 52 6.94 12.60 -16.54
C ASP A 52 6.78 14.08 -16.14
N VAL A 53 7.16 14.37 -14.89
CA VAL A 53 6.98 15.69 -14.26
C VAL A 53 7.93 16.73 -14.88
N SER A 54 8.98 16.30 -15.57
CA SER A 54 10.06 17.18 -16.05
C SER A 54 9.65 18.12 -17.19
N GLU A 55 8.70 17.75 -18.05
CA GLU A 55 8.26 18.60 -19.17
C GLU A 55 7.24 19.68 -18.74
N MET A 56 6.61 19.50 -17.58
CA MET A 56 5.44 20.28 -17.15
C MET A 56 5.79 21.62 -16.48
N MET A 57 7.05 21.81 -16.07
CA MET A 57 7.53 23.02 -15.38
C MET A 57 7.72 24.24 -16.30
N THR A 58 7.43 24.09 -17.60
CA THR A 58 7.67 25.13 -18.62
C THR A 58 6.40 25.77 -19.18
N GLN A 59 5.21 25.41 -18.68
CA GLN A 59 3.93 25.88 -19.22
C GLN A 59 3.10 26.70 -18.23
N ASP A 60 2.30 27.64 -18.77
CA ASP A 60 1.27 28.37 -18.02
C ASP A 60 0.11 27.43 -17.65
N TRP A 61 -0.28 27.45 -16.37
CA TRP A 61 -1.24 26.51 -15.82
C TRP A 61 -2.66 27.06 -15.87
N SER A 62 -3.56 26.34 -16.53
CA SER A 62 -5.01 26.55 -16.38
C SER A 62 -5.55 25.78 -15.16
N LYS A 63 -6.72 26.19 -14.67
CA LYS A 63 -7.39 25.49 -13.56
C LYS A 63 -7.74 24.05 -13.94
N GLU A 64 -8.10 23.83 -15.20
CA GLU A 64 -8.47 22.54 -15.74
C GLU A 64 -7.25 21.59 -15.80
N SER A 65 -6.08 22.10 -16.20
CA SER A 65 -4.82 21.34 -16.18
C SER A 65 -4.40 20.96 -14.77
N LEU A 66 -4.63 21.86 -13.80
CA LEU A 66 -4.32 21.61 -12.39
C LEU A 66 -5.27 20.55 -11.78
N VAL A 67 -6.56 20.61 -12.10
CA VAL A 67 -7.53 19.57 -11.69
C VAL A 67 -7.22 18.23 -12.35
N SER A 68 -6.80 18.23 -13.61
CA SER A 68 -6.40 17.01 -14.33
C SER A 68 -5.13 16.40 -13.72
N LEU A 69 -4.15 17.21 -13.32
CA LEU A 69 -2.97 16.75 -12.59
C LEU A 69 -3.35 16.17 -11.24
N LEU A 70 -4.15 16.87 -10.44
CA LEU A 70 -4.56 16.38 -9.13
C LEU A 70 -5.29 15.04 -9.25
N ARG A 71 -6.22 14.93 -10.22
CA ARG A 71 -6.88 13.66 -10.53
C ARG A 71 -5.86 12.59 -10.91
N SER A 72 -4.91 12.92 -11.79
CA SER A 72 -3.85 12.02 -12.19
C SER A 72 -3.03 11.53 -11.00
N LEU A 73 -2.53 12.43 -10.17
CA LEU A 73 -1.76 12.11 -8.97
C LEU A 73 -2.55 11.24 -7.98
N ILE A 74 -3.86 11.46 -7.88
CA ILE A 74 -4.75 10.61 -7.06
C ILE A 74 -4.95 9.22 -7.70
N THR A 75 -4.90 9.12 -9.03
CA THR A 75 -5.08 7.86 -9.77
C THR A 75 -3.78 7.13 -10.12
N ASP A 76 -2.62 7.78 -9.97
CA ASP A 76 -1.32 7.24 -10.31
C ASP A 76 -0.69 6.55 -9.08
N ASP A 77 -0.09 5.37 -9.29
CA ASP A 77 0.57 4.56 -8.25
C ASP A 77 1.73 5.30 -7.57
N ALA A 78 2.17 6.42 -8.14
CA ALA A 78 3.22 7.28 -7.59
C ALA A 78 2.91 7.75 -6.16
N LEU A 79 1.65 8.10 -5.87
CA LEU A 79 1.21 8.52 -4.53
C LEU A 79 0.68 7.39 -3.65
N SER A 80 0.47 6.20 -4.21
CA SER A 80 0.01 5.08 -3.40
C SER A 80 1.07 4.72 -2.34
N PRO A 81 0.67 4.58 -1.06
CA PRO A 81 1.60 4.20 0.00
C PRO A 81 2.06 2.74 -0.12
N PHE A 82 1.41 1.91 -0.92
CA PHE A 82 1.81 0.52 -1.18
C PHE A 82 1.08 -0.03 -2.42
N ILE A 83 1.55 -1.15 -2.94
CA ILE A 83 0.85 -1.92 -3.97
C ILE A 83 -0.23 -2.77 -3.29
N LEU A 84 -1.48 -2.52 -3.69
CA LEU A 84 -2.67 -3.27 -3.28
C LEU A 84 -3.22 -4.06 -4.46
N GLU A 85 -3.19 -5.38 -4.35
CA GLU A 85 -3.87 -6.28 -5.28
C GLU A 85 -5.27 -6.58 -4.75
N ARG A 86 -6.26 -6.56 -5.64
CA ARG A 86 -7.63 -6.99 -5.33
C ARG A 86 -8.08 -8.04 -6.32
N ASP A 87 -8.73 -9.07 -5.83
CA ASP A 87 -9.42 -10.03 -6.69
C ASP A 87 -10.92 -9.69 -6.83
N SER A 88 -11.60 -10.42 -7.73
CA SER A 88 -13.03 -10.25 -7.98
C SER A 88 -13.93 -10.63 -6.80
N SER A 89 -13.39 -11.31 -5.78
CA SER A 89 -14.13 -11.72 -4.58
C SER A 89 -14.08 -10.67 -3.46
N GLY A 90 -13.24 -9.65 -3.61
CA GLY A 90 -13.03 -8.62 -2.59
C GLY A 90 -11.88 -8.94 -1.64
N VAL A 91 -11.06 -9.95 -1.93
CA VAL A 91 -9.82 -10.18 -1.18
C VAL A 91 -8.84 -9.06 -1.52
N GLU A 92 -8.23 -8.50 -0.49
CA GLU A 92 -7.24 -7.44 -0.57
C GLU A 92 -5.87 -7.98 -0.14
N ILE A 93 -4.84 -7.78 -0.96
CA ILE A 93 -3.46 -8.24 -0.70
C ILE A 93 -2.51 -7.07 -0.83
N ILE A 94 -1.82 -6.72 0.27
CA ILE A 94 -0.78 -5.69 0.27
C ILE A 94 0.59 -6.34 0.07
N LYS A 95 1.39 -5.82 -0.87
CA LYS A 95 2.79 -6.22 -1.02
C LYS A 95 3.64 -5.49 0.02
N HIS A 96 3.95 -6.18 1.12
CA HIS A 96 4.68 -5.59 2.26
C HIS A 96 5.93 -4.78 1.87
N HIS A 97 6.78 -5.31 0.98
CA HIS A 97 8.02 -4.64 0.53
C HIS A 97 7.79 -3.31 -0.25
N THR A 98 6.55 -2.96 -0.55
CA THR A 98 6.18 -1.72 -1.26
C THR A 98 5.63 -0.64 -0.33
N ILE A 99 5.49 -0.95 0.97
CA ILE A 99 4.97 -0.02 1.96
C ILE A 99 5.93 1.16 2.14
N LYS A 100 5.43 2.34 1.82
CA LYS A 100 6.04 3.64 2.06
C LYS A 100 5.48 4.16 3.38
N LEU A 101 6.33 4.20 4.40
CA LEU A 101 5.98 4.75 5.70
C LEU A 101 6.06 6.28 5.69
N LYS A 102 5.25 6.93 6.50
CA LYS A 102 5.23 8.39 6.65
C LYS A 102 5.61 8.76 8.08
N ASP A 103 6.29 9.88 8.26
CA ASP A 103 6.58 10.42 9.59
C ASP A 103 5.29 10.58 10.40
N PHE A 104 5.31 10.12 11.65
CA PHE A 104 4.20 10.36 12.57
C PHE A 104 4.13 11.86 12.91
N PRO A 105 2.98 12.54 12.69
CA PRO A 105 2.91 13.98 12.85
C PRO A 105 3.14 14.44 14.31
N GLU A 106 3.88 15.54 14.43
CA GLU A 106 3.98 16.48 15.55
C GLU A 106 4.51 16.05 16.94
N LYS A 107 4.63 14.76 17.32
CA LYS A 107 5.12 14.43 18.69
C LYS A 107 6.15 13.30 18.86
N GLU A 108 6.34 12.43 17.89
CA GLU A 108 7.22 11.26 18.04
C GLU A 108 8.18 11.13 16.84
N HIS A 109 9.16 12.04 16.77
CA HIS A 109 10.22 11.97 15.76
C HIS A 109 10.94 10.63 15.87
N GLY A 110 10.93 9.85 14.79
CA GLY A 110 11.54 8.51 14.75
C GLY A 110 10.54 7.37 14.68
N VAL A 111 9.24 7.63 14.86
CA VAL A 111 8.17 6.68 14.54
C VAL A 111 7.62 7.01 13.15
N PHE A 112 7.63 6.02 12.27
CA PHE A 112 7.03 6.09 10.94
C PHE A 112 5.85 5.13 10.87
N VAL A 113 4.71 5.59 10.36
CA VAL A 113 3.47 4.82 10.33
C VAL A 113 2.89 4.80 8.93
N GLN A 114 2.24 3.70 8.59
CA GLN A 114 1.33 3.61 7.45
C GLN A 114 0.14 2.72 7.81
N GLU A 115 -1.05 3.30 7.76
CA GLU A 115 -2.30 2.56 7.82
C GLU A 115 -2.43 1.67 6.59
N LEU A 116 -2.75 0.38 6.78
CA LEU A 116 -2.75 -0.63 5.74
C LEU A 116 -4.17 -1.00 5.31
N MET A 117 -5.00 -1.44 6.25
CA MET A 117 -6.30 -2.07 5.96
C MET A 117 -7.29 -1.82 7.08
N HIS A 118 -8.58 -1.83 6.71
CA HIS A 118 -9.69 -1.85 7.66
C HIS A 118 -10.54 -3.08 7.45
N SER A 119 -11.07 -3.63 8.54
CA SER A 119 -12.22 -4.54 8.44
C SER A 119 -13.41 -3.84 7.78
N SER A 120 -14.30 -4.60 7.13
CA SER A 120 -15.48 -4.05 6.45
C SER A 120 -16.40 -3.24 7.37
N GLY A 121 -16.40 -3.53 8.68
CA GLY A 121 -17.16 -2.78 9.70
C GLY A 121 -16.39 -1.60 10.33
N GLY A 122 -15.11 -1.42 9.99
CA GLY A 122 -14.25 -0.38 10.58
C GLY A 122 -13.85 -0.61 12.04
N GLU A 123 -14.14 -1.79 12.58
CA GLU A 123 -13.86 -2.23 13.95
C GLU A 123 -12.38 -2.55 14.14
N CYS A 124 -11.74 -3.11 13.12
CA CYS A 124 -10.31 -3.42 13.09
C CYS A 124 -9.57 -2.55 12.08
N CYS A 125 -8.41 -2.04 12.49
CA CYS A 125 -7.45 -1.33 11.65
C CYS A 125 -6.06 -1.97 11.76
N LEU A 126 -5.42 -2.24 10.63
CA LEU A 126 -4.03 -2.70 10.55
C LEU A 126 -3.11 -1.53 10.18
N GLU A 127 -2.01 -1.38 10.91
CA GLU A 127 -0.99 -0.36 10.71
C GLU A 127 0.40 -1.01 10.68
N CYS A 128 1.27 -0.54 9.79
CA CYS A 128 2.70 -0.85 9.81
C CYS A 128 3.45 0.30 10.47
N LEU A 129 4.33 -0.02 11.41
CA LEU A 129 5.19 0.94 12.08
C LEU A 129 6.66 0.58 11.83
N SER A 130 7.49 1.57 11.56
CA SER A 130 8.95 1.48 11.72
C SER A 130 9.33 2.46 12.81
N ILE A 131 10.08 1.99 13.79
CA ILE A 131 10.47 2.77 14.96
C ILE A 131 11.99 2.80 15.00
N ASN A 132 12.56 3.99 14.93
CA ASN A 132 14.00 4.21 15.14
C ASN A 132 14.38 3.98 16.60
N PRO A 133 15.68 3.82 16.92
CA PRO A 133 16.12 3.73 18.31
C PRO A 133 15.66 4.93 19.13
N MET A 134 14.72 4.70 20.04
CA MET A 134 14.12 5.73 20.89
C MET A 134 13.38 5.10 22.04
N HIS A 135 13.07 5.94 23.02
CA HIS A 135 12.21 5.59 24.13
C HIS A 135 10.99 6.51 24.12
N PHE A 136 9.80 5.94 24.25
CA PHE A 136 8.54 6.68 24.25
C PHE A 136 7.46 5.94 25.02
N ILE A 137 6.47 6.70 25.49
CA ILE A 137 5.36 6.20 26.29
C ILE A 137 4.08 6.41 25.48
N GLU A 138 3.34 5.33 25.25
CA GLU A 138 2.11 5.34 24.47
C GLU A 138 0.92 4.96 25.36
N GLN A 139 -0.12 5.78 25.35
CA GLN A 139 -1.42 5.44 25.93
C GLN A 139 -2.28 4.72 24.87
N GLN A 140 -2.68 3.47 25.14
CA GLN A 140 -3.61 2.77 24.27
C GLN A 140 -5.04 3.27 24.50
N VAL A 141 -5.67 3.73 23.42
CA VAL A 141 -7.08 4.14 23.39
C VAL A 141 -8.00 2.97 23.05
N ASP A 142 -7.48 1.96 22.35
CA ASP A 142 -8.17 0.78 21.84
C ASP A 142 -7.37 -0.48 22.20
N ASP A 143 -8.02 -1.65 22.23
CA ASP A 143 -7.31 -2.93 22.34
C ASP A 143 -6.37 -3.09 21.16
N SER A 144 -5.08 -3.35 21.44
CA SER A 144 -4.05 -3.36 20.41
C SER A 144 -3.17 -4.61 20.48
N PHE A 145 -2.96 -5.25 19.33
CA PHE A 145 -2.00 -6.34 19.18
C PHE A 145 -0.82 -5.85 18.35
N PHE A 146 0.38 -6.25 18.73
CA PHE A 146 1.61 -5.92 18.04
C PHE A 146 2.32 -7.21 17.68
N TYR A 147 2.62 -7.40 16.40
CA TYR A 147 3.46 -8.48 15.89
C TYR A 147 4.79 -7.88 15.43
N ILE A 148 5.90 -8.39 15.97
CA ILE A 148 7.23 -7.90 15.61
C ILE A 148 7.64 -8.54 14.29
N ILE A 149 7.75 -7.73 13.23
CA ILE A 149 8.15 -8.22 11.91
C ILE A 149 9.68 -8.41 11.88
N GLU A 150 10.41 -7.40 12.34
CA GLU A 150 11.87 -7.36 12.32
C GLU A 150 12.37 -6.39 13.39
N GLY A 151 13.35 -6.78 14.20
CA GLY A 151 13.99 -5.98 15.22
C GLY A 151 13.76 -6.51 16.63
N GLU A 152 14.11 -5.68 17.61
CA GLU A 152 13.98 -6.03 19.01
C GLU A 152 13.58 -4.79 19.80
N LEU A 153 12.67 -4.97 20.76
CA LEU A 153 12.26 -3.89 21.62
C LEU A 153 11.88 -4.39 23.01
N LYS A 154 11.96 -3.49 23.97
CA LYS A 154 11.58 -3.74 25.35
C LYS A 154 10.26 -3.02 25.62
N ALA A 155 9.33 -3.77 26.19
CA ALA A 155 7.99 -3.31 26.53
C ALA A 155 7.81 -3.36 28.05
N THR A 156 7.36 -2.26 28.65
CA THR A 156 7.04 -2.21 30.08
C THR A 156 5.59 -1.81 30.29
N LEU A 157 4.85 -2.66 31.00
CA LEU A 157 3.43 -2.47 31.34
C LEU A 157 3.23 -2.73 32.83
N LYS A 158 2.71 -1.74 33.59
CA LYS A 158 2.34 -1.87 35.01
C LYS A 158 3.42 -2.54 35.90
N ASP A 159 4.70 -2.23 35.69
CA ASP A 159 5.88 -2.79 36.38
C ASP A 159 6.41 -4.14 35.86
N SER A 160 5.78 -4.74 34.85
CA SER A 160 6.32 -5.91 34.15
C SER A 160 7.03 -5.50 32.87
N THR A 161 8.31 -5.86 32.75
CA THR A 161 9.12 -5.62 31.57
C THR A 161 9.35 -6.93 30.82
N THR A 162 9.12 -6.91 29.51
CA THR A 162 9.38 -8.04 28.60
C THR A 162 10.22 -7.57 27.42
N TYR A 163 11.05 -8.47 26.90
CA TYR A 163 11.81 -8.28 25.66
C TYR A 163 11.08 -9.01 24.54
N LEU A 164 10.92 -8.35 23.40
CA LEU A 164 10.23 -8.86 22.22
C LEU A 164 11.21 -8.86 21.04
N GLU A 165 11.21 -9.95 20.27
CA GLU A 165 12.03 -10.16 19.07
C GLU A 165 11.19 -10.60 17.87
N ASP A 166 11.82 -10.79 16.71
CA ASP A 166 11.19 -11.22 15.47
C ASP A 166 10.20 -12.39 15.67
N GLY A 167 8.95 -12.16 15.28
CA GLY A 167 7.88 -13.16 15.36
C GLY A 167 7.09 -13.15 16.68
N ASP A 168 7.52 -12.40 17.69
CA ASP A 168 6.77 -12.25 18.93
C ASP A 168 5.47 -11.45 18.73
N ILE A 169 4.48 -11.76 19.56
CA ILE A 169 3.19 -11.08 19.61
C ILE A 169 2.92 -10.61 21.03
N ILE A 170 2.57 -9.33 21.18
CA ILE A 170 2.10 -8.76 22.44
C ILE A 170 0.71 -8.15 22.26
N HIS A 171 -0.15 -8.39 23.25
CA HIS A 171 -1.44 -7.74 23.40
C HIS A 171 -1.35 -6.67 24.48
N VAL A 172 -1.80 -5.47 24.16
CA VAL A 172 -1.91 -4.34 25.10
C VAL A 172 -3.40 -3.97 25.21
N PRO A 173 -4.01 -4.18 26.39
CA PRO A 173 -5.41 -3.87 26.59
C PRO A 173 -5.72 -2.38 26.44
N GLN A 174 -6.98 -2.08 26.15
CA GLN A 174 -7.51 -0.74 26.12
C GLN A 174 -7.25 0.02 27.43
N ASN A 175 -6.96 1.32 27.33
CA ASN A 175 -6.71 2.25 28.44
C ASN A 175 -5.44 1.95 29.25
N GLU A 176 -4.57 1.06 28.76
CA GLU A 176 -3.25 0.84 29.34
C GLU A 176 -2.20 1.82 28.80
N VAL A 177 -1.18 2.05 29.62
CA VAL A 177 0.02 2.81 29.24
C VAL A 177 1.16 1.82 29.07
N ILE A 178 1.79 1.86 27.91
CA ILE A 178 2.97 1.05 27.63
C ILE A 178 4.18 1.96 27.41
N ASP A 179 5.28 1.57 28.03
CA ASP A 179 6.59 2.18 27.85
C ASP A 179 7.40 1.31 26.89
N TRP A 180 7.80 1.92 25.79
CA TRP A 180 8.59 1.30 24.73
C TRP A 180 10.03 1.81 24.79
N ASP A 181 10.97 0.87 24.80
CA ASP A 181 12.40 1.14 24.71
C ASP A 181 12.97 0.34 23.53
N VAL A 182 13.24 1.06 22.44
CA VAL A 182 13.68 0.52 21.16
C VAL A 182 15.16 0.83 20.98
N THR A 183 16.01 -0.20 20.93
CA THR A 183 17.47 -0.06 20.84
C THR A 183 18.00 -0.13 19.42
N LYS A 184 17.26 -0.78 18.52
CA LYS A 184 17.54 -0.94 17.10
C LYS A 184 16.31 -0.57 16.29
N GLN A 185 16.49 -0.15 15.05
CA GLN A 185 15.35 0.09 14.17
C GLN A 185 14.49 -1.16 14.10
N THR A 186 13.19 -1.02 14.39
CA THR A 186 12.27 -2.13 14.56
C THR A 186 10.98 -1.88 13.79
N THR A 187 10.52 -2.90 13.06
CA THR A 187 9.29 -2.88 12.27
C THR A 187 8.23 -3.73 12.96
N VAL A 188 7.05 -3.16 13.15
CA VAL A 188 5.95 -3.76 13.90
C VAL A 188 4.65 -3.65 13.11
N LEU A 189 3.87 -4.73 13.08
CA LEU A 189 2.48 -4.70 12.64
C LEU A 189 1.59 -4.46 13.85
N LYS A 190 0.86 -3.35 13.88
CA LYS A 190 -0.14 -3.05 14.91
C LYS A 190 -1.54 -3.34 14.37
N ILE A 191 -2.34 -4.03 15.18
CA ILE A 191 -3.74 -4.34 14.93
C ILE A 191 -4.54 -3.65 16.03
N LYS A 192 -5.32 -2.64 15.68
CA LYS A 192 -6.20 -1.91 16.60
C LYS A 192 -7.62 -2.45 16.47
N MET A 193 -8.22 -2.80 17.60
CA MET A 193 -9.61 -3.21 17.73
C MET A 193 -10.39 -2.08 18.43
N LYS A 194 -11.18 -1.34 17.67
CA LYS A 194 -12.10 -0.35 18.22
C LYS A 194 -13.16 -1.05 19.03
N GLY A 195 -13.36 -0.59 20.26
CA GLY A 195 -14.45 -1.07 21.10
C GLY A 195 -15.79 -0.88 20.39
N VAL A 196 -16.54 -1.96 20.22
CA VAL A 196 -17.96 -1.87 19.87
C VAL A 196 -18.63 -1.20 21.06
N LEU A 197 -19.21 -0.01 20.87
CA LEU A 197 -20.20 0.50 21.81
C LEU A 197 -21.37 -0.47 21.77
N VAL A 198 -21.38 -1.43 22.70
CA VAL A 198 -22.56 -2.23 22.96
C VAL A 198 -23.51 -1.29 23.68
N ASP A 199 -24.46 -0.72 22.96
CA ASP A 199 -25.60 -0.06 23.58
C ASP A 199 -26.34 -1.12 24.41
N GLU A 200 -26.21 -1.04 25.75
CA GLU A 200 -27.00 -1.82 26.72
C GLU A 200 -28.47 -1.34 26.77
#